data_AF-A0A256ZAU8-F1
#
_entry.id   AF-A0A256ZAU8-F1
#
_cell.length_a   1.000
_cell.length_b   1.000
_cell.length_c   1.000
_cell.angle_alpha   90.00
_cell.angle_beta   90.00
_cell.angle_gamma   90.00
#
_symmetry.space_group_name_H-M   'P 1'
#
loop_
_entity.id
_entity.type
_entity.pdbx_description
1 polymer ?
#
loop_
_entity_poly.entity_id
_entity_poly.type
_entity_poly.pdbx_seq_one_letter_code
_entity_poly.pdbx_strand_id
1 'polypeptide(L)'
;MVSLFLIWNYDYAKKIPFFGHLLRLVERRGRKVISQSRILSKFAFTALVLFVMIPFQGTGGAGATVIGRLIGMNPYKVLAAVVTGALLGTFLIGFLSSNILKYVKLGALGVVVKREEAGR
;
A
#
# COMPACT_ATOMS: atom_id res chain seq x y z
N MET A 1 3.71 -0.40 -12.01
CA MET A 1 4.64 0.30 -12.92
C MET A 1 5.67 1.13 -12.16
N VAL A 2 5.29 2.11 -11.32
CA VAL A 2 6.24 3.02 -10.63
C VAL A 2 7.22 2.29 -9.68
N SER A 3 6.77 1.32 -8.88
CA SER A 3 7.65 0.59 -7.94
C SER A 3 8.68 -0.30 -8.63
N LEU A 4 8.28 -0.96 -9.73
CA LEU A 4 9.18 -1.79 -10.52
C LEU A 4 10.24 -0.93 -11.21
N PHE A 5 9.82 0.21 -11.76
CA PHE A 5 10.71 1.20 -12.38
C PHE A 5 11.67 1.81 -11.36
N LEU A 6 11.20 2.15 -10.15
CA LEU A 6 12.03 2.65 -9.06
C LEU A 6 13.02 1.60 -8.56
N ILE A 7 12.62 0.34 -8.41
CA ILE A 7 13.50 -0.75 -7.95
C ILE A 7 14.56 -1.05 -9.01
N TRP A 8 14.18 -1.09 -10.29
CA TRP A 8 15.11 -1.32 -11.40
C TRP A 8 16.06 -0.12 -11.63
N ASN A 9 15.55 1.12 -11.53
CA ASN A 9 16.40 2.32 -11.58
C ASN A 9 17.21 2.54 -10.30
N TYR A 10 16.86 1.89 -9.19
CA TYR A 10 17.54 2.09 -7.91
C TYR A 10 19.01 1.65 -7.95
N ASP A 11 19.31 0.57 -8.67
CA ASP A 11 20.68 0.08 -8.81
C ASP A 11 21.54 1.00 -9.69
N TYR A 12 20.92 1.75 -10.61
CA TYR A 12 21.57 2.84 -11.34
C TYR A 12 21.71 4.11 -10.48
N ALA A 13 20.71 4.46 -9.66
CA ALA A 13 20.75 5.62 -8.76
C ALA A 13 21.83 5.48 -7.66
N LYS A 14 22.15 4.26 -7.22
CA LYS A 14 23.25 4.00 -6.25
C LYS A 14 24.65 4.35 -6.79
N LYS A 15 24.83 4.47 -8.12
CA LYS A 15 26.11 4.91 -8.73
C LYS A 15 26.30 6.43 -8.66
N ILE A 16 25.28 7.22 -8.32
CA ILE A 16 25.39 8.66 -8.17
C ILE A 16 26.08 8.96 -6.82
N PRO A 17 27.26 9.61 -6.80
CA PRO A 17 28.15 9.64 -5.63
C PRO A 17 27.56 10.35 -4.41
N PHE A 18 26.66 11.32 -4.59
CA PHE A 18 26.07 12.09 -3.49
C PHE A 18 24.81 11.43 -2.91
N PHE A 19 23.77 11.23 -3.74
CA PHE A 19 22.53 10.57 -3.31
C PHE A 19 22.74 9.10 -2.93
N GLY A 20 23.60 8.38 -3.63
CA GLY A 20 23.88 6.97 -3.36
C GLY A 20 24.56 6.72 -2.01
N HIS A 21 25.34 7.67 -1.49
CA HIS A 21 25.96 7.52 -0.17
C HIS A 21 24.93 7.70 0.96
N LEU A 22 24.12 8.76 0.91
CA LEU A 22 23.09 9.02 1.91
C LEU A 22 22.06 7.88 1.99
N LEU A 23 21.66 7.39 0.83
CA LEU A 23 20.70 6.30 0.69
C LEU A 23 21.26 4.99 1.25
N ARG A 24 22.53 4.67 0.99
CA ARG A 24 23.24 3.53 1.59
C ARG A 24 23.42 3.67 3.10
N LEU A 25 23.65 4.89 3.60
CA LEU A 25 23.84 5.15 5.02
C LEU A 25 22.53 4.97 5.80
N VAL A 26 21.44 5.57 5.31
CA VAL A 26 20.10 5.44 5.89
C VAL A 26 19.64 3.98 5.81
N GLU A 27 19.84 3.33 4.66
CA GLU A 27 19.51 1.91 4.51
C GLU A 27 20.32 1.01 5.45
N ARG A 28 21.62 1.26 5.63
CA ARG A 28 22.45 0.49 6.59
C ARG A 28 21.97 0.67 8.03
N ARG A 29 21.62 1.90 8.42
CA ARG A 29 21.11 2.18 9.77
C ARG A 29 19.75 1.53 9.99
N GLY A 30 18.81 1.71 9.07
CA GLY A 30 17.49 1.07 9.14
C GLY A 30 17.58 -0.45 9.16
N ARG A 31 18.45 -1.02 8.31
CA ARG A 31 18.71 -2.47 8.29
C ARG A 31 19.30 -2.97 9.61
N LYS A 32 20.22 -2.22 10.24
CA LYS A 32 20.75 -2.58 11.57
C LYS A 32 19.63 -2.64 12.61
N VAL A 33 18.80 -1.60 12.68
CA VAL A 33 17.66 -1.50 13.62
C VAL A 33 16.63 -2.61 13.38
N ILE A 34 16.28 -2.88 12.12
CA ILE A 34 15.36 -3.96 11.77
C ILE A 34 15.98 -5.35 11.99
N SER A 35 17.29 -5.50 11.76
CA SER A 35 17.98 -6.79 11.96
C SER A 35 18.16 -7.17 13.42
N GLN A 36 18.17 -6.18 14.33
CA GLN A 36 18.27 -6.43 15.77
C GLN A 36 17.04 -7.14 16.33
N SER A 37 15.88 -7.02 15.68
CA SER A 37 14.66 -7.68 16.13
C SER A 37 13.81 -8.23 14.97
N ARG A 38 13.67 -9.55 14.96
CA ARG A 38 12.82 -10.26 13.99
C ARG A 38 11.34 -9.84 14.10
N ILE A 39 10.91 -9.38 15.28
CA ILE A 39 9.56 -8.81 15.52
C ILE A 39 9.42 -7.49 14.77
N LEU A 40 10.41 -6.61 14.87
CA LEU A 40 10.38 -5.30 14.21
C LEU A 40 10.36 -5.44 12.68
N SER A 41 11.10 -6.43 12.14
CA SER A 41 11.02 -6.74 10.71
C SER A 41 9.63 -7.22 10.26
N LYS A 42 8.91 -7.98 11.10
CA LYS A 42 7.55 -8.44 10.79
C LYS A 42 6.56 -7.29 10.91
N PHE A 43 6.65 -6.49 11.97
CA PHE A 43 5.82 -5.30 12.16
C PHE A 43 6.00 -4.28 11.04
N ALA A 44 7.23 -4.00 10.61
CA ALA A 44 7.50 -3.09 9.49
C ALA A 44 6.85 -3.58 8.19
N PHE A 45 6.90 -4.88 7.92
CA PHE A 45 6.23 -5.46 6.76
C PHE A 45 4.71 -5.32 6.85
N THR A 46 4.10 -5.73 7.97
CA THR A 46 2.66 -5.66 8.17
C THR A 46 2.14 -4.23 8.15
N ALA A 47 2.85 -3.29 8.77
CA ALA A 47 2.52 -1.87 8.75
C ALA A 47 2.56 -1.29 7.33
N LEU A 48 3.53 -1.72 6.52
CA LEU A 48 3.65 -1.28 5.14
C LEU A 48 2.52 -1.83 4.26
N VAL A 49 2.11 -3.10 4.48
CA VAL A 49 0.94 -3.69 3.82
C VAL A 49 -0.33 -2.90 4.17
N LEU A 50 -0.57 -2.64 5.46
CA LEU A 50 -1.70 -1.84 5.94
C LEU A 50 -1.71 -0.43 5.35
N PHE A 51 -0.55 0.21 5.28
CA PHE A 51 -0.40 1.54 4.69
C PHE A 51 -0.82 1.59 3.22
N VAL A 52 -0.48 0.54 2.45
CA VAL A 52 -0.86 0.41 1.03
C VAL A 52 -2.35 0.10 0.86
N MET A 53 -2.96 -0.62 1.80
CA MET A 53 -4.39 -0.95 1.75
C MET A 53 -5.29 0.28 1.86
N ILE A 54 -4.82 1.36 2.49
CA ILE A 54 -5.57 2.61 2.57
C ILE A 54 -5.46 3.33 1.21
N PRO A 55 -6.58 3.59 0.52
CA PRO A 55 -6.59 4.23 -0.79
C PRO A 55 -6.34 5.74 -0.65
N PHE A 56 -5.11 6.11 -0.26
CA PHE A 56 -4.70 7.49 -0.09
C PHE A 56 -3.72 7.89 -1.19
N GLN A 57 -3.81 9.14 -1.64
CA GLN A 57 -3.00 9.62 -2.75
C GLN A 57 -1.52 9.60 -2.36
N GLY A 58 -0.73 8.74 -3.01
CA GLY A 58 0.69 8.57 -2.70
C GLY A 58 1.04 7.41 -1.75
N THR A 59 0.09 6.76 -1.06
CA THR A 59 0.38 5.62 -0.15
C THR A 59 0.58 4.29 -0.85
N GLY A 60 0.24 4.21 -2.13
CA GLY A 60 0.48 3.04 -2.97
C GLY A 60 1.96 2.82 -3.29
N GLY A 61 2.24 2.38 -4.52
CA GLY A 61 3.58 1.92 -4.89
C GLY A 61 4.73 2.92 -4.71
N ALA A 62 4.48 4.23 -4.77
CA ALA A 62 5.52 5.24 -4.60
C ALA A 62 5.85 5.49 -3.11
N GLY A 63 4.88 5.91 -2.29
CA GLY A 63 5.10 6.21 -0.87
C GLY A 63 5.51 4.99 -0.06
N ALA A 64 4.90 3.84 -0.30
CA ALA A 64 5.31 2.60 0.36
C ALA A 64 6.74 2.18 -0.02
N THR A 65 7.17 2.46 -1.26
CA THR A 65 8.56 2.20 -1.66
C THR A 65 9.52 3.15 -0.95
N VAL A 66 9.20 4.45 -0.88
CA VAL A 66 10.03 5.44 -0.19
C VAL A 66 10.14 5.10 1.30
N ILE A 67 9.01 4.92 1.98
CA ILE A 67 8.96 4.60 3.40
C ILE A 67 9.68 3.28 3.66
N GLY A 68 9.34 2.19 2.95
CA GLY A 68 9.97 0.89 3.13
C GLY A 68 11.50 0.91 2.94
N ARG A 69 12.00 1.67 1.97
CA ARG A 69 13.44 1.83 1.76
C ARG A 69 14.11 2.68 2.85
N LEU A 70 13.45 3.71 3.38
CA LEU A 70 13.94 4.53 4.49
C LEU A 70 14.11 3.72 5.78
N ILE A 71 13.18 2.80 6.08
CA ILE A 71 13.30 1.90 7.24
C ILE A 71 14.39 0.82 7.03
N GLY A 72 14.99 0.75 5.84
CA GLY A 72 16.02 -0.24 5.51
C GLY A 72 15.48 -1.63 5.19
N MET A 73 14.19 -1.74 4.84
CA MET A 73 13.67 -3.00 4.31
C MET A 73 14.31 -3.33 2.97
N ASN A 74 14.51 -4.63 2.76
CA ASN A 74 14.96 -5.15 1.48
C ASN A 74 13.95 -4.77 0.38
N PRO A 75 14.38 -4.22 -0.76
CA PRO A 75 13.49 -3.82 -1.86
C PRO A 75 12.55 -4.95 -2.30
N TYR A 76 12.97 -6.22 -2.26
CA TYR A 76 12.09 -7.35 -2.57
C TYR A 76 10.96 -7.51 -1.55
N LYS A 77 11.22 -7.27 -0.26
CA LYS A 77 10.18 -7.29 0.78
C LYS A 77 9.22 -6.12 0.65
N VAL A 78 9.73 -4.95 0.28
CA VAL A 78 8.92 -3.75 0.01
C VAL A 78 7.99 -4.01 -1.17
N LEU A 79 8.52 -4.55 -2.26
CA LEU A 79 7.72 -4.93 -3.43
C LEU A 79 6.65 -5.97 -3.05
N ALA A 80 7.04 -7.01 -2.31
CA ALA A 80 6.10 -8.03 -1.85
C ALA A 80 4.97 -7.41 -1.00
N ALA A 81 5.29 -6.50 -0.07
CA ALA A 81 4.32 -5.79 0.74
C ALA A 81 3.37 -4.92 -0.08
N VAL A 82 3.88 -4.20 -1.08
CA VAL A 82 3.07 -3.38 -1.98
C VAL A 82 2.12 -4.24 -2.79
N VAL A 83 2.59 -5.37 -3.33
CA VAL A 83 1.75 -6.30 -4.11
C VAL A 83 0.68 -6.91 -3.22
N THR A 84 1.03 -7.40 -2.03
CA THR A 84 0.05 -7.99 -1.10
C THR A 84 -0.96 -6.94 -0.61
N GLY A 85 -0.51 -5.75 -0.23
CA GLY A 85 -1.38 -4.67 0.21
C GLY A 85 -2.33 -4.19 -0.89
N ALA A 86 -1.85 -4.10 -2.13
CA ALA A 86 -2.70 -3.73 -3.27
C ALA A 86 -3.75 -4.80 -3.58
N LEU A 87 -3.37 -6.09 -3.56
CA LEU A 87 -4.30 -7.20 -3.77
C LEU A 87 -5.36 -7.25 -2.66
N LEU A 88 -4.92 -7.19 -1.39
CA LEU A 88 -5.81 -7.21 -0.23
C LEU A 88 -6.72 -5.99 -0.19
N GLY A 89 -6.18 -4.79 -0.44
CA GLY A 89 -6.95 -3.55 -0.47
C GLY A 89 -8.01 -3.57 -1.57
N THR A 90 -7.65 -4.01 -2.78
CA THR A 90 -8.59 -4.12 -3.90
C THR A 90 -9.66 -5.16 -3.62
N PHE A 91 -9.29 -6.32 -3.07
CA PHE A 91 -10.23 -7.36 -2.70
C PHE A 91 -11.21 -6.90 -1.61
N LEU A 92 -10.70 -6.20 -0.59
CA LEU A 92 -11.51 -5.69 0.51
C LEU A 92 -12.49 -4.62 0.05
N ILE A 93 -12.03 -3.66 -0.76
CA ILE A 93 -12.90 -2.60 -1.32
C ILE A 93 -13.94 -3.21 -2.27
N GLY A 94 -13.55 -4.17 -3.12
CA GLY A 94 -14.48 -4.86 -4.03
C GLY A 94 -15.56 -5.65 -3.27
N PHE A 95 -15.18 -6.37 -2.21
CA PHE A 95 -16.11 -7.10 -1.37
C PHE A 95 -17.05 -6.15 -0.62
N LEU A 96 -16.52 -5.08 -0.01
CA LEU A 96 -17.32 -4.11 0.71
C LEU A 96 -18.30 -3.38 -0.22
N SER A 97 -17.83 -2.96 -1.40
CA SER A 97 -18.65 -2.31 -2.43
C SER A 97 -19.80 -3.20 -2.90
N SER A 98 -19.54 -4.49 -3.12
CA SER A 98 -20.57 -5.45 -3.55
C SER A 98 -21.69 -5.63 -2.51
N ASN A 99 -21.34 -5.59 -1.22
CA ASN A 99 -22.32 -5.67 -0.13
C ASN A 99 -23.07 -4.34 0.04
N ILE A 100 -22.38 -3.19 -0.03
CA ILE A 100 -22.99 -1.86 0.04
C ILE A 100 -23.96 -1.62 -1.12
N LEU A 101 -23.62 -2.05 -2.34
CA LEU A 101 -24.51 -1.89 -3.49
C LEU A 101 -25.83 -2.66 -3.31
N LYS A 102 -25.81 -3.81 -2.64
CA LYS A 102 -27.04 -4.56 -2.32
C LYS A 102 -27.95 -3.75 -1.40
N TYR A 103 -27.40 -3.18 -0.33
CA TYR A 103 -28.17 -2.33 0.59
C TYR A 103 -28.67 -1.04 -0.06
N VAL A 104 -27.83 -0.38 -0.87
CA VAL A 104 -28.21 0.84 -1.60
C VAL A 104 -29.28 0.56 -2.66
N LYS A 105 -29.19 -0.54 -3.42
CA LYS A 105 -30.25 -0.93 -4.37
C LYS A 105 -31.55 -1.31 -3.67
N LEU A 106 -31.50 -2.02 -2.53
CA LEU A 106 -32.70 -2.33 -1.75
C LEU A 106 -33.37 -1.06 -1.22
N GLY A 107 -32.59 -0.11 -0.71
CA GLY A 107 -33.08 1.19 -0.24
C GLY A 107 -33.67 2.02 -1.40
N ALA A 108 -33.02 2.05 -2.55
CA ALA A 108 -33.52 2.74 -3.73
C ALA A 108 -34.82 2.13 -4.28
N LEU A 109 -34.93 0.80 -4.32
CA LEU A 109 -36.16 0.10 -4.68
C LEU A 109 -37.29 0.39 -3.68
N GLY A 110 -37.00 0.41 -2.38
CA GLY A 110 -37.98 0.79 -1.36
C GLY A 110 -38.48 2.22 -1.48
N VAL A 111 -37.61 3.17 -1.88
CA VAL A 111 -37.98 4.57 -2.12
C VAL A 111 -38.78 4.74 -3.41
N VAL A 112 -38.46 3.99 -4.47
CA VAL A 112 -39.21 4.01 -5.75
C VAL A 112 -40.61 3.41 -5.57
N VAL A 113 -40.73 2.26 -4.90
CA VAL A 113 -42.04 1.62 -4.63
C VAL A 113 -42.93 2.53 -3.78
N LYS A 114 -42.38 3.17 -2.74
CA LYS A 114 -43.14 4.11 -1.91
C LYS A 114 -43.59 5.37 -2.65
N ARG A 115 -42.90 5.76 -3.73
CA ARG A 115 -43.30 6.86 -4.61
C ARG A 115 -44.45 6.50 -5.55
N GLU A 116 -44.55 5.24 -5.99
CA GLU A 116 -45.70 4.78 -6.78
C GLU A 116 -46.98 4.66 -5.94
N GLU A 117 -46.87 4.24 -4.67
CA GLU A 117 -48.04 4.14 -3.77
C GLU A 117 -48.57 5.51 -3.31
N ALA A 118 -47.70 6.54 -3.21
CA ALA A 118 -48.10 7.89 -2.80
C ALA A 118 -48.58 8.79 -3.97
N GLY A 119 -48.53 8.29 -5.21
CA GLY A 119 -48.95 8.99 -6.43
C GLY A 119 -50.29 8.52 -7.00
N ARG A 120 -51.02 7.64 -6.30
CA ARG A 120 -52.39 7.22 -6.63
C ARG A 120 -53.38 7.76 -5.61
#